data_AF-A0A9W8CYJ5-F1
#
_entry.id   AF-A0A9W8CYJ5-F1
#
_cell.length_a   1.000
_cell.length_b   1.000
_cell.length_c   1.000
_cell.angle_alpha   90.00
_cell.angle_beta   90.00
_cell.angle_gamma   90.00
#
_symmetry.space_group_name_H-M   'P 1'
#
loop_
_entity.id
_entity.type
_entity.pdbx_description
1 polymer ?
#
loop_
_entity_poly.entity_id
_entity_poly.type
_entity_poly.pdbx_seq_one_letter_code
_entity_poly.pdbx_strand_id
1 'polypeptide(L)'
;MDDGIDVYALLGVSAEAGEKELTRAYRAKALQHHPDKNRDSPDAVRLFHSVKAAYDLLSDPKRRAAYDERRRAQLAKRQRQGALSGERKRMKSQLERDEQAARSAREAALAREQGMHAEAERFRDEALRDEWRRDRKMRDHVRQAHRAAEDDEAETAGAPSAFDGVDELDRSVRVRWAAAADHHHDRGSLAAMFGAFGELEEVVVAPVSEHARRGGSGESKPQSALLVFRSIAAAHALMSARPDSLRVRGFERFWAAGAEPAAVRNIIGAAATPAAESAPGGRAQRIPRMADIDLRQIRGSDMAFSDFESLTLMRMRQAGAGRQRPVPNTPL
;
A
#
# COMPACT_ATOMS: atom_id res chain seq x y z
N MET A 1 22.71 -41.34 -77.85
CA MET A 1 23.61 -40.23 -77.46
C MET A 1 23.20 -39.84 -76.07
N ASP A 2 24.13 -39.84 -75.13
CA ASP A 2 23.86 -39.43 -73.75
C ASP A 2 23.56 -37.92 -73.72
N ASP A 3 22.38 -37.52 -73.21
CA ASP A 3 21.86 -36.15 -73.26
C ASP A 3 22.71 -35.14 -72.45
N GLY A 4 23.72 -35.60 -71.71
CA GLY A 4 24.65 -34.79 -70.92
C GLY A 4 25.98 -34.43 -71.60
N ILE A 5 26.31 -35.00 -72.76
CA ILE A 5 27.63 -34.81 -73.40
C ILE A 5 27.57 -33.70 -74.46
N ASP A 6 28.39 -32.67 -74.30
CA ASP A 6 28.54 -31.59 -75.30
C ASP A 6 29.29 -32.12 -76.53
N VAL A 7 28.64 -32.17 -77.69
CA VAL A 7 29.24 -32.69 -78.94
C VAL A 7 30.41 -31.85 -79.43
N TYR A 8 30.44 -30.55 -79.13
CA TYR A 8 31.57 -29.69 -79.45
C TYR A 8 32.77 -30.02 -78.55
N ALA A 9 32.53 -30.25 -77.25
CA ALA A 9 33.56 -30.65 -76.30
C ALA A 9 34.13 -32.06 -76.62
N LEU A 10 33.28 -32.97 -77.08
CA LEU A 10 33.70 -34.32 -77.47
C LEU A 10 34.67 -34.33 -78.67
N LEU A 11 34.42 -33.47 -79.66
CA LEU A 11 35.34 -33.24 -80.77
C LEU A 11 36.52 -32.33 -80.42
N GLY A 12 36.43 -31.59 -79.32
CA GLY A 12 37.44 -30.63 -78.89
C GLY A 12 37.49 -29.37 -79.75
N VAL A 13 36.34 -28.94 -80.27
CA VAL A 13 36.23 -27.76 -81.14
C VAL A 13 35.32 -26.70 -80.52
N SER A 14 35.46 -25.45 -80.95
CA SER A 14 34.53 -24.37 -80.56
C SER A 14 33.14 -24.57 -81.19
N ALA A 15 32.10 -24.01 -80.56
CA ALA A 15 30.77 -23.95 -81.15
C ALA A 15 30.75 -23.13 -82.46
N GLU A 16 31.72 -22.24 -82.65
CA GLU A 16 31.92 -21.42 -83.85
C GLU A 16 32.79 -22.10 -84.91
N ALA A 17 33.25 -23.34 -84.67
CA ALA A 17 34.14 -24.05 -85.58
C ALA A 17 33.50 -24.25 -86.96
N GLY A 18 34.29 -23.94 -87.99
CA GLY A 18 33.92 -24.14 -89.39
C GLY A 18 34.04 -25.62 -89.81
N GLU A 19 33.48 -25.95 -90.97
CA GLU A 19 33.45 -27.33 -91.49
C GLU A 19 34.84 -27.96 -91.67
N LYS A 20 35.83 -27.16 -92.08
CA LYS A 20 37.23 -27.59 -92.22
C LYS A 20 37.84 -28.00 -90.88
N GLU A 21 37.53 -27.26 -89.83
CA GLU A 21 38.02 -27.52 -88.47
C GLU A 21 37.33 -28.76 -87.87
N LEU A 22 36.02 -28.90 -88.06
CA LEU A 22 35.25 -30.09 -87.70
C LEU A 22 35.83 -31.36 -88.34
N THR A 23 36.12 -31.32 -89.64
CA THR A 23 36.69 -32.46 -90.37
C THR A 23 38.10 -32.79 -89.89
N ARG A 24 38.93 -31.78 -89.62
CA ARG A 24 40.28 -31.98 -89.07
C ARG A 24 40.23 -32.62 -87.67
N ALA A 25 39.38 -32.11 -86.79
CA ALA A 25 39.22 -32.60 -85.43
C ALA A 25 38.68 -34.03 -85.41
N TYR A 26 37.67 -34.33 -86.24
CA TYR A 26 37.15 -35.68 -86.40
C TYR A 26 38.24 -36.66 -86.85
N ARG A 27 39.02 -36.32 -87.88
CA ARG A 27 40.11 -37.20 -88.35
C ARG A 27 41.14 -37.47 -87.26
N ALA A 28 41.55 -36.43 -86.52
CA ALA A 28 42.50 -36.57 -85.43
C ALA A 28 41.97 -37.49 -84.31
N LYS A 29 40.71 -37.28 -83.87
CA LYS A 29 40.06 -38.07 -82.83
C LYS A 29 39.75 -39.51 -83.27
N ALA A 30 39.35 -39.69 -84.54
CA ALA A 30 39.09 -41.00 -85.12
C ALA A 30 40.38 -41.85 -85.21
N LEU A 31 41.51 -41.22 -85.57
CA LEU A 31 42.83 -41.88 -85.55
C LEU A 31 43.27 -42.22 -84.13
N GLN A 32 43.01 -41.34 -83.16
CA GLN A 32 43.37 -41.54 -81.75
C GLN A 32 42.58 -42.71 -81.13
N HIS A 33 41.29 -42.82 -81.43
CA HIS A 33 40.40 -43.82 -80.84
C HIS A 33 40.06 -44.98 -81.79
N HIS A 34 40.83 -45.17 -82.87
CA HIS A 34 40.53 -46.22 -83.85
C HIS A 34 40.55 -47.62 -83.21
N PRO A 35 39.54 -48.48 -83.45
CA PRO A 35 39.45 -49.80 -82.81
C PRO A 35 40.61 -50.73 -83.20
N ASP A 36 41.16 -50.57 -84.41
CA ASP A 36 42.29 -51.39 -84.87
C ASP A 36 43.62 -51.05 -84.20
N LYS A 37 43.82 -49.79 -83.78
CA LYS A 37 45.04 -49.34 -83.08
C LYS A 37 44.94 -49.50 -81.56
N ASN A 38 43.72 -49.63 -81.04
CA ASN A 38 43.43 -49.68 -79.61
C ASN A 38 42.63 -50.95 -79.25
N ARG A 39 43.10 -52.11 -79.71
CA ARG A 39 42.40 -53.40 -79.54
C ARG A 39 42.20 -53.80 -78.08
N ASP A 40 43.05 -53.30 -77.18
CA ASP A 40 43.01 -53.64 -75.75
C ASP A 40 42.13 -52.69 -74.92
N SER A 41 41.56 -51.63 -75.52
CA SER A 41 40.75 -50.64 -74.80
C SER A 41 39.28 -50.68 -75.25
N PRO A 42 38.37 -51.24 -74.43
CA PRO A 42 36.93 -51.25 -74.75
C PRO A 42 36.32 -49.84 -74.82
N ASP A 43 36.93 -48.86 -74.16
CA ASP A 43 36.49 -47.46 -74.21
C ASP A 43 36.86 -46.77 -75.53
N ALA A 44 37.90 -47.21 -76.24
CA ALA A 44 38.26 -46.66 -77.54
C ALA A 44 37.13 -46.85 -78.56
N VAL A 45 36.47 -48.02 -78.56
CA VAL A 45 35.31 -48.31 -79.40
C VAL A 45 34.14 -47.37 -79.08
N ARG A 46 33.81 -47.20 -77.79
CA ARG A 46 32.72 -46.30 -77.35
C ARG A 46 32.99 -44.85 -77.70
N LEU A 47 34.21 -44.37 -77.47
CA LEU A 47 34.64 -43.01 -77.81
C LEU A 47 34.64 -42.78 -79.32
N PHE A 48 35.11 -43.75 -80.11
CA PHE A 48 35.07 -43.69 -81.57
C PHE A 48 33.65 -43.55 -82.10
N HIS A 49 32.71 -44.37 -81.62
CA HIS A 49 31.30 -44.25 -82.00
C HIS A 49 30.71 -42.90 -81.58
N SER A 50 31.06 -42.40 -80.40
CA SER A 50 30.58 -41.11 -79.90
C SER A 50 31.13 -39.94 -80.73
N VAL A 51 32.43 -39.95 -81.04
CA VAL A 51 33.11 -38.97 -81.90
C VAL A 51 32.53 -38.98 -83.31
N LYS A 52 32.31 -40.17 -83.89
CA LYS A 52 31.69 -40.31 -85.20
C LYS A 52 30.28 -39.72 -85.21
N ALA A 53 29.46 -40.11 -84.25
CA ALA A 53 28.08 -39.66 -84.23
C ALA A 53 27.96 -38.15 -83.85
N ALA A 54 28.96 -37.58 -83.17
CA ALA A 54 29.08 -36.13 -82.97
C ALA A 54 29.42 -35.39 -84.27
N TYR A 55 30.37 -35.91 -85.05
CA TYR A 55 30.68 -35.38 -86.38
C TYR A 55 29.47 -35.48 -87.31
N ASP A 56 28.78 -36.62 -87.34
CA ASP A 56 27.58 -36.84 -88.16
C ASP A 56 26.41 -35.90 -87.79
N LEU A 57 26.37 -35.40 -86.54
CA LEU A 57 25.39 -34.41 -86.09
C LEU A 57 25.78 -32.98 -86.51
N LEU A 58 27.06 -32.64 -86.42
CA LEU A 58 27.59 -31.30 -86.67
C LEU A 58 27.93 -31.02 -88.14
N SER A 59 28.11 -32.06 -88.95
CA SER A 59 28.38 -31.95 -90.39
C SER A 59 27.14 -31.55 -91.21
N ASP A 60 25.93 -31.92 -90.77
CA ASP A 60 24.68 -31.50 -91.37
C ASP A 60 24.21 -30.14 -90.78
N PRO A 61 24.12 -29.07 -91.59
CA PRO A 61 23.69 -27.75 -91.12
C PRO A 61 22.33 -27.75 -90.42
N LYS A 62 21.37 -28.57 -90.87
CA LYS A 62 20.02 -28.62 -90.26
C LYS A 62 20.07 -29.26 -88.88
N ARG A 63 20.82 -30.37 -88.75
CA ARG A 63 20.98 -31.08 -87.49
C ARG A 63 21.81 -30.29 -86.49
N ARG A 64 22.84 -29.57 -86.95
CA ARG A 64 23.63 -28.62 -86.16
C ARG A 64 22.75 -27.49 -85.62
N ALA A 65 21.94 -26.86 -86.47
CA ALA A 65 21.05 -25.78 -86.05
C ALA A 65 20.05 -26.24 -84.97
N ALA A 66 19.40 -27.39 -85.16
CA ALA A 66 18.46 -27.95 -84.19
C ALA A 66 19.15 -28.32 -82.85
N TYR A 67 20.39 -28.82 -82.91
CA TYR A 67 21.19 -29.07 -81.70
C TYR A 67 21.53 -27.77 -80.98
N ASP A 68 21.99 -26.75 -81.70
CA ASP A 68 22.40 -25.46 -81.14
C ASP A 68 21.22 -24.71 -80.50
N GLU A 69 20.02 -24.79 -81.09
CA GLU A 69 18.80 -24.24 -80.52
C GLU A 69 18.45 -24.92 -79.19
N ARG A 70 18.43 -26.26 -79.16
CA ARG A 70 18.17 -27.03 -77.93
C ARG A 70 19.21 -26.72 -76.85
N ARG A 71 20.50 -26.65 -77.22
CA ARG A 71 21.60 -26.31 -76.31
C ARG A 71 21.43 -24.91 -75.72
N ARG A 72 21.09 -23.91 -76.54
CA ARG A 72 20.81 -22.54 -76.09
C ARG A 72 19.63 -22.49 -75.12
N ALA A 73 18.53 -23.17 -75.44
CA ALA A 73 17.36 -23.22 -74.58
C ALA A 73 17.67 -23.86 -73.21
N GLN A 74 18.45 -24.95 -73.19
CA GLN A 74 18.88 -25.61 -71.96
C GLN A 74 19.79 -24.71 -71.10
N LEU A 75 20.74 -23.99 -71.71
CA LEU A 75 21.61 -23.03 -71.02
C LEU A 75 20.81 -21.88 -70.42
N ALA A 76 19.88 -21.29 -71.18
CA ALA A 76 19.00 -20.21 -70.71
C ALA A 76 18.13 -20.69 -69.54
N LYS A 77 17.59 -21.91 -69.61
CA LYS A 77 16.83 -22.54 -68.51
C LYS A 77 17.68 -22.68 -67.25
N ARG A 78 18.91 -23.20 -67.35
CA ARG A 78 19.85 -23.33 -66.22
C ARG A 78 20.17 -21.97 -65.59
N GLN A 79 20.44 -20.96 -66.41
CA GLN A 79 20.72 -19.60 -65.93
C GLN A 79 19.52 -19.03 -65.16
N ARG A 80 18.31 -19.14 -65.71
CA ARG A 80 17.07 -18.69 -65.04
C ARG A 80 16.85 -19.43 -63.73
N GLN A 81 17.04 -20.74 -63.69
CA GLN A 81 16.91 -21.54 -62.47
C GLN A 81 17.96 -21.17 -61.41
N GLY A 82 19.21 -20.93 -61.84
CA GLY A 82 20.28 -20.46 -60.96
C GLY A 82 20.01 -19.07 -60.37
N ALA A 83 19.53 -18.13 -61.20
CA ALA A 83 19.16 -16.78 -60.77
C ALA A 83 18.02 -16.80 -59.75
N LEU A 84 16.94 -17.54 -60.04
CA LEU A 84 15.81 -17.73 -59.12
C LEU A 84 16.24 -18.36 -57.79
N SER A 85 17.17 -19.31 -57.83
CA SER A 85 17.74 -19.92 -56.62
C SER A 85 18.56 -18.92 -55.80
N GLY A 86 19.38 -18.10 -56.46
CA GLY A 86 20.15 -17.04 -55.82
C GLY A 86 19.27 -15.98 -55.16
N GLU A 87 18.24 -15.51 -55.87
CA GLU A 87 17.29 -14.53 -55.36
C GLU A 87 16.48 -15.08 -54.18
N ARG A 88 15.99 -16.32 -54.28
CA ARG A 88 15.29 -17.01 -53.18
C ARG A 88 16.19 -17.15 -51.95
N LYS A 89 17.47 -17.47 -52.12
CA LYS A 89 18.44 -17.56 -51.02
C LYS A 89 18.66 -16.20 -50.35
N ARG A 90 18.74 -15.12 -51.14
CA ARG A 90 18.86 -13.75 -50.61
C ARG A 90 17.61 -13.34 -49.83
N MET A 91 16.43 -13.56 -50.41
CA MET A 91 15.16 -13.27 -49.72
C MET A 91 15.05 -14.05 -48.40
N LYS A 92 15.35 -15.35 -48.41
CA LYS A 92 15.34 -16.18 -47.19
C LYS A 92 16.30 -15.63 -46.13
N SER A 93 17.54 -15.35 -46.50
CA SER A 93 18.54 -14.81 -45.57
C SER A 93 18.18 -13.40 -45.05
N GLN A 94 17.47 -12.61 -45.83
CA GLN A 94 16.97 -11.31 -45.39
C GLN A 94 15.81 -11.48 -44.40
N LEU A 95 14.84 -12.35 -44.71
CA LEU A 95 13.74 -12.68 -43.81
C LEU A 95 14.25 -13.22 -42.46
N GLU A 96 15.20 -14.15 -42.47
CA GLU A 96 15.80 -14.69 -41.24
C GLU A 96 16.50 -13.60 -40.41
N ARG A 97 17.17 -12.64 -41.06
CA ARG A 97 17.78 -11.50 -40.35
C ARG A 97 16.73 -10.59 -39.73
N ASP A 98 15.67 -10.30 -40.45
CA ASP A 98 14.58 -9.44 -39.98
C ASP A 98 13.82 -10.10 -38.84
N GLU A 99 13.55 -11.40 -38.92
CA GLU A 99 12.95 -12.19 -37.84
C GLU A 99 13.85 -12.24 -36.61
N GLN A 100 15.15 -12.47 -36.78
CA GLN A 100 16.11 -12.50 -35.67
C GLN A 100 16.23 -11.12 -35.01
N ALA A 101 16.22 -10.04 -35.79
CA ALA A 101 16.22 -8.67 -35.28
C ALA A 101 14.93 -8.33 -34.52
N ALA A 102 13.78 -8.73 -35.04
CA ALA A 102 12.50 -8.56 -34.35
C ALA A 102 12.46 -9.36 -33.03
N ARG A 103 12.99 -10.58 -33.04
CA ARG A 103 13.06 -11.42 -31.84
C ARG A 103 13.98 -10.81 -30.78
N SER A 104 15.19 -10.39 -31.15
CA SER A 104 16.13 -9.78 -30.20
C SER A 104 15.62 -8.44 -29.66
N ALA A 105 14.90 -7.66 -30.48
CA ALA A 105 14.24 -6.43 -30.03
C ALA A 105 13.15 -6.71 -28.97
N ARG A 106 12.34 -7.76 -29.14
CA ARG A 106 11.33 -8.18 -28.15
C ARG A 106 11.98 -8.66 -26.85
N GLU A 107 13.03 -9.47 -26.94
CA GLU A 107 13.77 -9.94 -25.77
C GLU A 107 14.40 -8.76 -25.01
N ALA A 108 14.99 -7.80 -25.72
CA ALA A 108 15.53 -6.59 -25.11
C ALA A 108 14.44 -5.70 -24.47
N ALA A 109 13.24 -5.62 -25.06
CA ALA A 109 12.11 -4.89 -24.46
C ALA A 109 11.65 -5.54 -23.15
N LEU A 110 11.51 -6.87 -23.14
CA LEU A 110 11.16 -7.62 -21.93
C LEU A 110 12.22 -7.45 -20.84
N ALA A 111 13.51 -7.49 -21.20
CA ALA A 111 14.60 -7.28 -20.25
C ALA A 111 14.57 -5.86 -19.65
N ARG A 112 14.23 -4.83 -20.44
CA ARG A 112 14.05 -3.46 -19.93
C ARG A 112 12.89 -3.38 -18.95
N GLU A 113 11.75 -3.99 -19.28
CA GLU A 113 10.57 -4.02 -18.40
C GLU A 113 10.88 -4.75 -17.08
N GLN A 114 11.56 -5.90 -17.15
CA GLN A 114 12.02 -6.63 -15.97
C GLN A 114 13.01 -5.81 -15.14
N GLY A 115 13.91 -5.06 -15.78
CA GLY A 115 14.81 -4.12 -15.12
C GLY A 115 14.06 -3.03 -14.35
N MET A 116 13.07 -2.39 -14.99
CA MET A 116 12.23 -1.38 -14.33
C MET A 116 11.44 -1.97 -13.15
N HIS A 117 10.87 -3.17 -13.31
CA HIS A 117 10.16 -3.84 -12.22
C HIS A 117 11.11 -4.16 -11.06
N ALA A 118 12.31 -4.67 -11.35
CA ALA A 118 13.30 -4.96 -10.32
C ALA A 118 13.76 -3.68 -9.59
N GLU A 119 13.94 -2.57 -10.29
CA GLU A 119 14.24 -1.27 -9.68
C GLU A 119 13.08 -0.76 -8.82
N ALA A 120 11.84 -0.85 -9.30
CA ALA A 120 10.65 -0.47 -8.55
C ALA A 120 10.50 -1.27 -7.24
N GLU A 121 10.77 -2.58 -7.28
CA GLU A 121 10.79 -3.42 -6.09
C GLU A 121 11.89 -3.00 -5.11
N ARG A 122 13.09 -2.67 -5.60
CA ARG A 122 14.17 -2.15 -4.74
C ARG A 122 13.76 -0.85 -4.04
N PHE A 123 13.10 0.06 -4.75
CA PHE A 123 12.59 1.30 -4.16
C PHE A 123 11.52 1.03 -3.09
N ARG A 124 10.59 0.10 -3.34
CA ARG A 124 9.57 -0.31 -2.36
C ARG A 124 10.22 -0.89 -1.10
N ASP A 125 11.17 -1.80 -1.27
CA ASP A 125 11.92 -2.40 -0.17
C ASP A 125 12.68 -1.36 0.64
N GLU A 126 13.29 -0.38 -0.03
CA GLU A 126 13.99 0.73 0.64
C GLU A 126 13.04 1.62 1.42
N ALA A 127 11.88 1.96 0.84
CA ALA A 127 10.82 2.71 1.53
C ALA A 127 10.31 1.97 2.77
N LEU A 128 10.09 0.65 2.67
CA LEU A 128 9.72 -0.20 3.81
C LEU A 128 10.82 -0.18 4.87
N ARG A 129 12.10 -0.34 4.51
CA ARG A 129 13.21 -0.26 5.46
C ARG A 129 13.25 1.08 6.20
N ASP A 130 12.98 2.17 5.49
CA ASP A 130 12.90 3.50 6.09
C ASP A 130 11.72 3.66 7.04
N GLU A 131 10.56 3.11 6.69
CA GLU A 131 9.40 3.08 7.57
C GLU A 131 9.70 2.29 8.86
N TRP A 132 10.27 1.09 8.74
CA TRP A 132 10.73 0.29 9.89
C TRP A 132 11.73 1.04 10.77
N ARG A 133 12.67 1.80 10.17
CA ARG A 133 13.60 2.65 10.92
C ARG A 133 12.88 3.74 11.72
N ARG A 134 11.87 4.40 11.12
CA ARG A 134 11.07 5.45 11.78
C ARG A 134 10.20 4.88 12.89
N ASP A 135 9.50 3.77 12.63
CA ASP A 135 8.65 3.09 13.62
C ASP A 135 9.48 2.65 14.83
N ARG A 136 10.65 2.04 14.60
CA ARG A 136 11.58 1.68 15.70
C ARG A 136 11.97 2.90 16.53
N LYS A 137 12.40 3.99 15.89
CA LYS A 137 12.73 5.24 16.60
C LYS A 137 11.55 5.79 17.39
N MET A 138 10.35 5.76 16.82
CA MET A 138 9.13 6.25 17.47
C MET A 138 8.77 5.39 18.69
N ARG A 139 8.81 4.06 18.58
CA ARG A 139 8.63 3.14 19.72
C ARG A 139 9.65 3.38 20.82
N ASP A 140 10.91 3.56 20.46
CA ASP A 140 11.96 3.87 21.43
C ASP A 140 11.71 5.23 22.10
N HIS A 141 11.25 6.23 21.36
CA HIS A 141 10.87 7.55 21.89
C HIS A 141 9.68 7.47 22.85
N VAL A 142 8.61 6.74 22.48
CA VAL A 142 7.44 6.51 23.34
C VAL A 142 7.84 5.78 24.61
N ARG A 143 8.70 4.76 24.51
CA ARG A 143 9.21 4.05 25.69
C ARG A 143 10.04 4.97 26.60
N GLN A 144 10.89 5.82 26.03
CA GLN A 144 11.66 6.79 26.80
C GLN A 144 10.76 7.83 27.47
N ALA A 145 9.75 8.34 26.76
CA ALA A 145 8.78 9.28 27.31
C ALA A 145 7.97 8.64 28.45
N HIS A 146 7.56 7.38 28.31
CA HIS A 146 6.90 6.64 29.38
C HIS A 146 7.79 6.51 30.62
N ARG A 147 9.07 6.18 30.45
CA ARG A 147 10.02 6.12 31.58
C ARG A 147 10.24 7.47 32.24
N ALA A 148 10.40 8.53 31.45
CA ALA A 148 10.56 9.88 32.00
C ALA A 148 9.31 10.33 32.77
N ALA A 149 8.11 9.97 32.28
CA ALA A 149 6.86 10.22 33.00
C ALA A 149 6.76 9.38 34.28
N GLU A 150 7.19 8.12 34.27
CA GLU A 150 7.28 7.27 35.47
C GLU A 150 8.29 7.83 36.49
N ASP A 151 9.42 8.37 36.02
CA ASP A 151 10.43 9.01 36.86
C ASP A 151 9.91 10.34 37.45
N ASP A 152 9.23 11.17 36.65
CA ASP A 152 8.54 12.40 37.08
C ASP A 152 7.39 12.09 38.06
N GLU A 153 6.61 11.02 37.81
CA GLU A 153 5.56 10.53 38.72
C GLU A 153 6.18 10.00 40.02
N ALA A 154 7.33 9.33 39.98
CA ALA A 154 8.05 8.90 41.18
C ALA A 154 8.63 10.08 41.97
N GLU A 155 9.11 11.14 41.30
CA GLU A 155 9.55 12.39 41.95
C GLU A 155 8.37 13.19 42.54
N THR A 156 7.23 13.25 41.86
CA THR A 156 6.03 13.95 42.34
C THR A 156 5.22 13.16 43.36
N ALA A 157 5.27 11.82 43.36
CA ALA A 157 4.70 10.95 44.38
C ALA A 157 5.39 11.06 45.76
N GLY A 158 6.52 11.78 45.84
CA GLY A 158 7.16 12.17 47.09
C GLY A 158 6.46 13.31 47.84
N ALA A 159 5.50 14.00 47.24
CA ALA A 159 4.71 15.04 47.89
C ALA A 159 3.30 14.51 48.22
N PRO A 160 2.93 14.32 49.50
CA PRO A 160 1.56 13.97 49.84
C PRO A 160 0.64 15.12 49.44
N SER A 161 -0.12 14.95 48.36
CA SER A 161 -1.33 15.73 48.13
C SER A 161 -2.24 15.49 49.33
N ALA A 162 -2.45 16.51 50.15
CA ALA A 162 -3.02 16.40 51.49
C ALA A 162 -4.49 15.93 51.55
N PHE A 163 -5.09 15.43 50.47
CA PHE A 163 -6.49 15.03 50.45
C PHE A 163 -6.79 13.86 49.48
N ASP A 164 -6.04 12.76 49.57
CA ASP A 164 -6.33 11.52 48.83
C ASP A 164 -7.19 10.55 49.66
N GLY A 165 -8.45 10.92 49.88
CA GLY A 165 -9.40 10.10 50.64
C GLY A 165 -10.86 10.54 50.56
N VAL A 166 -11.20 11.45 49.63
CA VAL A 166 -12.56 11.97 49.44
C VAL A 166 -12.98 11.66 48.00
N ASP A 167 -14.12 11.00 47.86
CA ASP A 167 -14.67 10.61 46.56
C ASP A 167 -14.98 11.82 45.67
N GLU A 168 -14.86 11.68 44.34
CA GLU A 168 -15.08 12.77 43.38
C GLU A 168 -16.47 13.42 43.55
N LEU A 169 -17.48 12.61 43.87
CA LEU A 169 -18.85 13.06 44.06
C LEU A 169 -18.98 14.00 45.27
N ASP A 170 -18.22 13.76 46.34
CA ASP A 170 -18.22 14.56 47.56
C ASP A 170 -17.55 15.93 47.36
N ARG A 171 -16.68 16.06 46.35
CA ARG A 171 -15.98 17.32 46.00
C ARG A 171 -16.74 18.15 44.96
N SER A 172 -17.92 17.69 44.56
CA SER A 172 -18.63 18.24 43.41
C SER A 172 -19.94 18.96 43.79
N VAL A 173 -20.14 20.13 43.20
CA VAL A 173 -21.30 21.00 43.44
C VAL A 173 -22.02 21.23 42.12
N ARG A 174 -23.34 20.99 42.13
CA ARG A 174 -24.22 21.31 41.03
C ARG A 174 -24.76 22.73 41.21
N VAL A 175 -24.59 23.55 40.18
CA VAL A 175 -25.17 24.90 40.11
C VAL A 175 -26.25 24.95 39.04
N ARG A 176 -27.36 25.66 39.32
CA ARG A 176 -28.53 25.77 38.43
C ARG A 176 -28.96 27.23 38.33
N TRP A 177 -29.20 27.73 37.13
CA TRP A 177 -29.60 29.13 36.89
C TRP A 177 -30.69 29.23 35.82
N ALA A 178 -31.46 30.33 35.84
CA ALA A 178 -32.45 30.61 34.81
C ALA A 178 -31.76 30.90 33.48
N ALA A 179 -32.14 30.21 32.40
CA ALA A 179 -31.66 30.49 31.06
C ALA A 179 -32.35 31.77 30.52
N ALA A 180 -31.93 32.93 31.02
CA ALA A 180 -32.36 34.23 30.52
C ALA A 180 -31.62 34.58 29.21
N ALA A 181 -32.27 35.34 28.33
CA ALA A 181 -31.78 35.61 26.98
C ALA A 181 -30.44 36.37 26.91
N ASP A 182 -30.07 37.11 27.97
CA ASP A 182 -28.97 38.06 27.91
C ASP A 182 -27.66 37.59 28.57
N HIS A 183 -27.65 36.46 29.30
CA HIS A 183 -26.46 35.95 29.99
C HIS A 183 -26.28 34.43 29.79
N HIS A 184 -25.32 34.05 28.95
CA HIS A 184 -24.91 32.65 28.78
C HIS A 184 -23.68 32.36 29.63
N HIS A 185 -23.77 31.36 30.52
CA HIS A 185 -22.64 30.86 31.28
C HIS A 185 -22.02 29.66 30.56
N ASP A 186 -20.79 29.87 30.07
CA ASP A 186 -19.95 28.85 29.46
C ASP A 186 -18.96 28.24 30.49
N ARG A 187 -18.22 27.21 30.08
CA ARG A 187 -17.22 26.54 30.93
C ARG A 187 -16.19 27.52 31.51
N GLY A 188 -15.74 28.48 30.71
CA GLY A 188 -14.72 29.46 31.10
C GLY A 188 -15.22 30.48 32.12
N SER A 189 -16.40 31.06 31.91
CA SER A 189 -17.01 32.04 32.82
C SER A 189 -17.36 31.42 34.17
N LEU A 190 -17.87 30.18 34.19
CA LEU A 190 -18.13 29.44 35.43
C LEU A 190 -16.83 29.11 36.18
N ALA A 191 -15.79 28.67 35.47
CA ALA A 191 -14.49 28.40 36.08
C ALA A 191 -13.88 29.67 36.71
N ALA A 192 -13.96 30.81 36.02
CA ALA A 192 -13.46 32.08 36.55
C ALA A 192 -14.27 32.59 37.75
N MET A 193 -15.59 32.41 37.73
CA MET A 193 -16.50 32.86 38.79
C MET A 193 -16.34 32.03 40.07
N PHE A 194 -16.33 30.70 39.93
CA PHE A 194 -16.30 29.77 41.05
C PHE A 194 -14.87 29.39 41.49
N GLY A 195 -13.86 29.66 40.66
CA GLY A 195 -12.45 29.49 41.03
C GLY A 195 -12.01 30.32 42.25
N ALA A 196 -12.77 31.36 42.60
CA ALA A 196 -12.53 32.14 43.81
C ALA A 196 -12.87 31.40 45.11
N PHE A 197 -13.65 30.32 45.05
CA PHE A 197 -13.92 29.44 46.20
C PHE A 197 -12.88 28.33 46.34
N GLY A 198 -12.14 28.03 45.26
CA GLY A 198 -11.00 27.12 45.23
C GLY A 198 -10.71 26.60 43.82
N GLU A 199 -9.60 25.87 43.66
CA GLU A 199 -9.18 25.34 42.36
C GLU A 199 -10.18 24.29 41.84
N LEU A 200 -10.65 24.50 40.62
CA LEU A 200 -11.57 23.60 39.93
C LEU A 200 -10.77 22.61 39.09
N GLU A 201 -11.05 21.33 39.26
CA GLU A 201 -10.48 20.25 38.47
C GLU A 201 -11.22 20.10 37.14
N GLU A 202 -12.56 20.13 37.20
CA GLU A 202 -13.41 20.01 36.02
C GLU A 202 -14.70 20.85 36.17
N VAL A 203 -15.15 21.44 35.05
CA VAL A 203 -16.43 22.16 34.96
C VAL A 203 -17.21 21.59 33.78
N VAL A 204 -18.38 21.02 34.06
CA VAL A 204 -19.23 20.36 33.07
C VAL A 204 -20.56 21.10 32.98
N VAL A 205 -20.81 21.76 31.85
CA VAL A 205 -22.10 22.44 31.60
C VAL A 205 -23.04 21.47 30.91
N ALA A 206 -24.23 21.24 31.48
CA ALA A 206 -25.21 20.35 30.88
C ALA A 206 -25.77 20.98 29.59
N PRO A 207 -25.83 20.22 28.47
CA PRO A 207 -26.42 20.71 27.24
C PRO A 207 -27.91 20.98 27.43
N VAL A 208 -28.39 22.11 26.92
CA VAL A 208 -29.83 22.45 26.93
C VAL A 208 -30.55 21.43 26.04
N SER A 209 -31.50 20.66 26.59
CA SER A 209 -32.14 19.55 25.88
C SER A 209 -32.83 20.05 24.59
N GLU A 210 -32.48 19.47 23.44
CA GLU A 210 -32.98 19.87 22.11
C GLU A 210 -34.51 19.70 21.96
N HIS A 211 -35.11 18.76 22.71
CA HIS A 211 -36.57 18.54 22.77
C HIS A 211 -37.35 19.68 23.45
N ALA A 212 -36.69 20.63 24.12
CA ALA A 212 -37.32 21.82 24.70
C ALA A 212 -37.53 22.96 23.69
N ARG A 213 -36.87 22.93 22.52
CA ARG A 213 -37.10 23.95 21.47
C ARG A 213 -38.41 23.77 20.68
N ARG A 214 -39.08 22.61 20.83
CA ARG A 214 -40.25 22.24 20.03
C ARG A 214 -41.58 22.22 20.80
N GLY A 215 -41.57 22.45 22.11
CA GLY A 215 -42.77 22.51 22.95
C GLY A 215 -43.08 23.95 23.37
N GLY A 216 -44.11 24.55 22.77
CA GLY A 216 -44.54 25.92 23.03
C GLY A 216 -45.24 26.13 24.37
N SER A 217 -44.47 26.12 25.46
CA SER A 217 -44.86 26.71 26.75
C SER A 217 -43.68 27.57 27.23
N GLY A 218 -43.87 28.88 27.26
CA GLY A 218 -42.84 29.92 27.43
C GLY A 218 -42.19 30.03 28.82
N GLU A 219 -41.78 28.91 29.43
CA GLU A 219 -40.87 28.90 30.58
C GLU A 219 -39.51 28.32 30.16
N SER A 220 -38.48 29.17 30.15
CA SER A 220 -37.11 28.74 29.86
C SER A 220 -36.64 27.79 30.96
N LYS A 221 -36.43 26.50 30.63
CA LYS A 221 -35.94 25.51 31.60
C LYS A 221 -34.58 25.95 32.15
N PRO A 222 -34.33 25.82 33.46
CA PRO A 222 -33.09 26.25 34.05
C PRO A 222 -31.91 25.42 33.54
N GLN A 223 -30.81 26.08 33.22
CA GLN A 223 -29.55 25.45 32.81
C GLN A 223 -28.78 25.04 34.07
N SER A 224 -27.99 23.97 34.00
CA SER A 224 -27.18 23.51 35.13
C SER A 224 -25.76 23.13 34.73
N ALA A 225 -24.83 23.24 35.67
CA ALA A 225 -23.45 22.80 35.54
C ALA A 225 -23.01 22.04 36.78
N LEU A 226 -22.05 21.13 36.61
CA LEU A 226 -21.36 20.42 37.68
C LEU A 226 -19.95 21.00 37.81
N LEU A 227 -19.57 21.37 39.03
CA LEU A 227 -18.27 21.93 39.38
C LEU A 227 -17.54 20.90 40.25
N VAL A 228 -16.44 20.34 39.75
CA VAL A 228 -15.60 19.40 40.50
C VAL A 228 -14.42 20.18 41.05
N PHE A 229 -14.36 20.35 42.37
CA PHE A 229 -13.25 21.05 43.02
C PHE A 229 -12.13 20.08 43.35
N ARG A 230 -10.89 20.56 43.32
CA ARG A 230 -9.75 19.79 43.81
C ARG A 230 -9.83 19.48 45.31
N SER A 231 -10.55 20.32 46.07
CA SER A 231 -10.71 20.19 47.52
C SER A 231 -12.17 20.25 47.95
N ILE A 232 -12.56 19.34 48.86
CA ILE A 232 -13.89 19.36 49.50
C ILE A 232 -14.15 20.65 50.29
N ALA A 233 -13.10 21.28 50.83
CA ALA A 233 -13.22 22.55 51.54
C ALA A 233 -13.68 23.68 50.61
N ALA A 234 -13.25 23.67 49.34
CA ALA A 234 -13.68 24.63 48.34
C ALA A 234 -15.16 24.43 47.94
N ALA A 235 -15.58 23.18 47.80
CA ALA A 235 -16.98 22.82 47.57
C ALA A 235 -17.87 23.29 48.73
N HIS A 236 -17.44 23.08 49.97
CA HIS A 236 -18.15 23.56 51.16
C HIS A 236 -18.19 25.10 51.26
N ALA A 237 -17.09 25.78 50.92
CA ALA A 237 -17.05 27.25 50.89
C ALA A 237 -18.08 27.84 49.91
N LEU A 238 -18.26 27.20 48.75
CA LEU A 238 -19.30 27.58 47.81
C LEU A 238 -20.71 27.36 48.39
N MET A 239 -20.97 26.25 49.06
CA MET A 239 -22.27 25.95 49.66
C MET A 239 -22.62 26.90 50.82
N SER A 240 -21.63 27.27 51.63
CA SER A 240 -21.77 28.18 52.77
C SER A 240 -21.79 29.67 52.40
N ALA A 241 -21.52 30.03 51.14
CA ALA A 241 -21.50 31.44 50.72
C ALA A 241 -22.90 32.08 50.83
N ARG A 242 -22.95 33.34 51.28
CA ARG A 242 -24.21 34.09 51.44
C ARG A 242 -24.95 34.20 50.10
N PRO A 243 -26.27 33.92 50.06
CA PRO A 243 -27.05 33.89 48.82
C PRO A 243 -27.11 35.24 48.09
N ASP A 244 -26.99 36.35 48.83
CA ASP A 244 -26.98 37.71 48.27
C ASP A 244 -25.62 38.18 47.73
N SER A 245 -24.57 37.34 47.81
CA SER A 245 -23.27 37.72 47.26
C SER A 245 -23.33 37.78 45.74
N LEU A 246 -22.73 38.82 45.15
CA LEU A 246 -22.71 39.07 43.70
C LEU A 246 -22.21 37.88 42.87
N ARG A 247 -21.44 36.97 43.49
CA ARG A 247 -20.83 35.81 42.84
C ARG A 247 -21.74 34.58 42.74
N VAL A 248 -22.77 34.46 43.59
CA VAL A 248 -23.67 33.30 43.61
C VAL A 248 -25.14 33.69 43.44
N ARG A 249 -25.45 35.00 43.42
CA ARG A 249 -26.80 35.52 43.19
C ARG A 249 -27.31 35.05 41.82
N GLY A 250 -28.48 34.41 41.81
CA GLY A 250 -29.06 33.84 40.59
C GLY A 250 -28.66 32.38 40.31
N PHE A 251 -27.81 31.78 41.14
CA PHE A 251 -27.48 30.36 41.09
C PHE A 251 -28.07 29.63 42.30
N GLU A 252 -28.90 28.62 42.04
CA GLU A 252 -29.22 27.59 43.00
C GLU A 252 -28.06 26.58 43.09
N ARG A 253 -27.73 26.11 44.30
CA ARG A 253 -26.56 25.29 44.57
C ARG A 253 -26.98 24.02 45.29
N PHE A 254 -26.48 22.88 44.84
CA PHE A 254 -26.77 21.57 45.39
C PHE A 254 -25.48 20.75 45.47
N TRP A 255 -25.32 19.94 46.50
CA TRP A 255 -24.31 18.88 46.47
C TRP A 255 -24.63 17.90 45.35
N ALA A 256 -23.63 17.43 44.61
CA ALA A 256 -23.87 16.47 43.53
C ALA A 256 -24.43 15.14 44.07
N ALA A 257 -23.93 14.69 45.23
CA ALA A 257 -24.47 13.53 45.96
C ALA A 257 -25.91 13.74 46.50
N GLY A 258 -26.51 14.93 46.34
CA GLY A 258 -27.84 15.29 46.83
C GLY A 258 -27.93 15.59 48.34
N ALA A 259 -26.98 15.09 49.13
CA ALA A 259 -26.82 15.38 50.55
C ALA A 259 -25.43 15.95 50.85
N GLU A 260 -25.30 16.64 51.99
CA GLU A 260 -24.00 17.12 52.46
C GLU A 260 -23.07 15.93 52.77
N PRO A 261 -21.88 15.85 52.16
CA PRO A 261 -20.95 14.75 52.38
C PRO A 261 -20.56 14.59 53.85
N ALA A 262 -20.46 13.35 54.34
CA ALA A 262 -20.04 13.07 55.71
C ALA A 262 -18.64 13.63 56.02
N ALA A 263 -17.77 13.70 55.01
CA ALA A 263 -16.45 14.31 55.11
C ALA A 263 -16.50 15.81 55.46
N VAL A 264 -17.54 16.56 55.04
CA VAL A 264 -17.74 17.97 55.41
C VAL A 264 -18.15 18.11 56.88
N ARG A 265 -19.01 17.22 57.39
CA ARG A 265 -19.42 17.22 58.80
C ARG A 265 -18.25 17.00 59.76
N ASN A 266 -17.27 16.20 59.37
CA ASN A 266 -16.05 15.99 60.14
C ASN A 266 -15.15 17.23 60.17
N ILE A 267 -15.13 18.02 59.09
CA ILE A 267 -14.39 19.30 59.00
C ILE A 267 -15.07 20.38 59.87
N ILE A 268 -16.41 20.46 59.86
CA ILE A 268 -17.17 21.40 60.69
C ILE A 268 -17.14 21.00 62.17
N GLY A 269 -17.21 19.71 62.48
CA GLY A 269 -17.08 19.17 63.84
C GLY A 269 -15.71 19.46 64.46
N ALA A 270 -14.64 19.51 63.65
CA ALA A 270 -13.32 19.92 64.09
C ALA A 270 -13.19 21.45 64.34
N ALA A 271 -14.07 22.27 63.74
CA ALA A 271 -14.07 23.73 63.90
C ALA A 271 -14.96 24.22 65.07
N ALA A 272 -15.75 23.35 65.70
CA ALA A 272 -16.69 23.69 66.76
C ALA A 272 -16.46 22.86 68.03
N THR A 273 -15.28 22.93 68.65
CA THR A 273 -15.06 22.63 70.08
C THR A 273 -13.74 23.29 70.54
N PRO A 274 -13.69 24.05 71.66
CA PRO A 274 -12.43 24.62 72.12
C PRO A 274 -11.58 23.57 72.87
N ALA A 275 -10.28 23.65 72.60
CA ALA A 275 -9.13 23.09 73.30
C ALA A 275 -9.36 22.33 74.63
N ALA A 276 -9.03 21.04 74.59
CA ALA A 276 -8.50 20.16 75.64
C ALA A 276 -8.39 18.77 74.96
N GLU A 277 -7.42 17.88 75.11
CA GLU A 277 -6.18 17.72 75.87
C GLU A 277 -5.73 16.27 75.51
N SER A 278 -4.43 15.98 75.51
CA SER A 278 -3.79 14.65 75.64
C SER A 278 -4.18 13.43 74.74
N ALA A 279 -3.15 12.89 74.08
CA ALA A 279 -3.09 11.56 73.41
C ALA A 279 -3.15 10.38 74.42
N PRO A 280 -2.89 9.09 74.05
CA PRO A 280 -3.04 8.34 72.79
C PRO A 280 -3.87 7.03 72.96
N GLY A 281 -4.34 6.39 71.88
CA GLY A 281 -4.94 5.04 72.01
C GLY A 281 -5.47 4.47 70.70
N GLY A 282 -4.77 3.48 70.13
CA GLY A 282 -5.03 2.99 68.77
C GLY A 282 -6.11 1.93 68.61
N ARG A 283 -6.28 1.49 67.36
CA ARG A 283 -6.55 0.09 67.00
C ARG A 283 -6.35 -0.12 65.50
N ALA A 284 -5.36 -0.95 65.16
CA ALA A 284 -5.23 -1.57 63.85
C ALA A 284 -6.50 -2.40 63.55
N GLN A 285 -7.18 -2.11 62.44
CA GLN A 285 -8.22 -2.98 61.92
C GLN A 285 -7.59 -3.99 60.95
N ARG A 286 -7.71 -5.27 61.30
CA ARG A 286 -7.29 -6.43 60.49
C ARG A 286 -8.12 -6.49 59.20
N ILE A 287 -7.43 -6.61 58.07
CA ILE A 287 -8.01 -6.99 56.78
C ILE A 287 -8.43 -8.47 56.86
N PRO A 288 -9.66 -8.87 56.47
CA PRO A 288 -10.08 -10.27 56.43
C PRO A 288 -9.30 -11.05 55.35
N ARG A 289 -9.07 -12.35 55.58
CA ARG A 289 -8.43 -13.23 54.58
C ARG A 289 -9.44 -13.62 53.50
N MET A 290 -8.98 -13.69 52.25
CA MET A 290 -9.71 -13.99 51.01
C MET A 290 -10.52 -15.31 50.96
N ALA A 291 -10.56 -16.11 52.03
CA ALA A 291 -11.26 -17.40 52.05
C ALA A 291 -12.70 -17.34 52.59
N ASP A 292 -13.15 -16.19 53.12
CA ASP A 292 -14.46 -16.03 53.77
C ASP A 292 -15.49 -15.22 52.94
N ILE A 293 -15.25 -15.04 51.63
CA ILE A 293 -16.19 -14.35 50.74
C ILE A 293 -17.00 -15.40 49.96
N ASP A 294 -18.27 -15.59 50.32
CA ASP A 294 -19.19 -16.48 49.62
C ASP A 294 -19.71 -15.82 48.33
N LEU A 295 -19.16 -16.24 47.20
CA LEU A 295 -19.38 -15.69 45.85
C LEU A 295 -20.75 -16.05 45.23
N ARG A 296 -21.75 -16.42 46.03
CA ARG A 296 -23.10 -16.77 45.56
C ARG A 296 -24.19 -15.75 45.88
N GLN A 297 -23.86 -14.60 46.47
CA GLN A 297 -24.83 -13.54 46.82
C GLN A 297 -24.87 -12.34 45.86
N ILE A 298 -24.38 -12.47 44.63
CA ILE A 298 -24.62 -11.45 43.60
C ILE A 298 -25.74 -11.94 42.68
N ARG A 299 -26.95 -11.42 42.89
CA ARG A 299 -27.98 -11.34 41.85
C ARG A 299 -29.00 -10.25 42.14
N GLY A 300 -29.30 -9.47 41.10
CA GLY A 300 -30.59 -8.82 40.94
C GLY A 300 -30.54 -7.30 41.02
N SER A 301 -30.19 -6.67 39.90
CA SER A 301 -30.77 -5.42 39.38
C SER A 301 -31.63 -4.59 40.35
N ASP A 302 -31.02 -3.55 40.91
CA ASP A 302 -31.63 -2.22 40.97
C ASP A 302 -30.51 -1.26 40.59
N MET A 303 -30.58 -0.68 39.38
CA MET A 303 -29.67 0.41 39.02
C MET A 303 -29.96 1.57 39.97
N ALA A 304 -29.05 1.81 40.90
CA ALA A 304 -29.12 2.99 41.75
C ALA A 304 -29.01 4.23 40.85
N PHE A 305 -29.69 5.31 41.23
CA PHE A 305 -29.68 6.58 40.50
C PHE A 305 -28.25 7.14 40.25
N SER A 306 -27.26 6.68 41.02
CA SER A 306 -25.81 6.90 40.82
C SER A 306 -25.27 6.35 39.48
N ASP A 307 -25.86 5.27 38.97
CA ASP A 307 -25.44 4.64 37.72
C ASP A 307 -25.89 5.45 36.50
N PHE A 308 -26.95 6.25 36.62
CA PHE A 308 -27.39 7.17 35.57
C PHE A 308 -26.45 8.39 35.47
N GLU A 309 -25.97 8.91 36.60
CA GLU A 309 -25.05 10.06 36.63
C GLU A 309 -23.64 9.70 36.17
N SER A 310 -23.14 8.52 36.57
CA SER A 310 -21.85 7.99 36.07
C SER A 310 -21.90 7.68 34.56
N LEU A 311 -23.02 7.14 34.05
CA LEU A 311 -23.19 6.92 32.60
C LEU A 311 -23.33 8.22 31.81
N THR A 312 -23.92 9.26 32.42
CA THR A 312 -24.08 10.58 31.80
C THR A 312 -22.74 11.31 31.72
N LEU A 313 -21.94 11.27 32.79
CA LEU A 313 -20.55 11.74 32.80
C LEU A 313 -19.68 10.98 31.78
N MET A 314 -19.83 9.66 31.70
CA MET A 314 -19.09 8.81 30.75
C MET A 314 -19.48 9.08 29.28
N ARG A 315 -20.78 9.19 28.95
CA ARG A 315 -21.25 9.49 27.59
C ARG A 315 -20.93 10.92 27.15
N MET A 316 -20.90 11.88 28.09
CA MET A 316 -20.53 13.27 27.78
C MET A 316 -19.01 13.44 27.57
N ARG A 317 -18.15 12.65 28.23
CA ARG A 317 -16.71 12.55 27.92
C ARG A 317 -16.44 12.07 26.48
N GLN A 318 -17.23 11.10 25.99
CA GLN A 318 -17.07 10.56 24.64
C GLN A 318 -17.58 11.50 23.54
N ALA A 319 -18.60 12.32 23.81
CA ALA A 319 -19.17 13.24 22.81
C ALA A 319 -18.33 14.52 22.58
N GLY A 320 -17.43 14.88 23.51
CA GLY A 320 -16.51 16.01 23.37
C GLY A 320 -15.25 15.73 22.53
N ALA A 321 -14.97 14.47 22.17
CA ALA A 321 -13.73 14.06 21.51
C ALA A 321 -13.91 13.50 20.08
N GLY A 322 -15.03 13.77 19.40
CA GLY A 322 -15.30 13.14 18.09
C GLY A 322 -16.28 13.86 17.17
N ARG A 323 -15.86 14.98 16.56
CA ARG A 323 -16.44 15.47 15.30
C ARG A 323 -15.36 16.07 14.38
N GLN A 324 -14.51 15.21 13.82
CA GLN A 324 -14.06 15.39 12.43
C GLN A 324 -14.62 14.21 11.64
N ARG A 325 -15.61 14.50 10.80
CA ARG A 325 -16.17 13.54 9.84
C ARG A 325 -15.16 13.35 8.71
N PRO A 326 -14.84 12.12 8.28
CA PRO A 326 -14.16 11.91 7.01
C PRO A 326 -15.12 12.26 5.86
N VAL A 327 -14.64 13.09 4.94
CA VAL A 327 -15.29 13.37 3.65
C VAL A 327 -15.19 12.12 2.75
N PRO A 328 -16.30 11.63 2.15
CA PRO A 328 -16.24 10.54 1.19
C PRO A 328 -15.74 11.05 -0.17
N ASN A 329 -14.61 10.51 -0.61
CA ASN A 329 -14.04 10.73 -1.94
C ASN A 329 -14.89 9.95 -2.96
N THR A 330 -15.39 10.65 -4.00
CA THR A 330 -16.08 10.04 -5.15
C THR A 330 -15.24 10.32 -6.39
N PRO A 331 -14.98 9.33 -7.26
CA PRO A 331 -14.06 9.49 -8.39
C PRO A 331 -14.77 10.06 -9.63
N LEU A 332 -14.09 10.96 -10.34
CA LEU A 332 -14.20 11.13 -11.80
C LEU A 332 -12.84 11.58 -12.35
#